data_AF-A0A7J3AR66-F1
#
_entry.id   AF-A0A7J3AR66-F1
#
_cell.length_a   1.000
_cell.length_b   1.000
_cell.length_c   1.000
_cell.angle_alpha   90.00
_cell.angle_beta   90.00
_cell.angle_gamma   90.00
#
_symmetry.space_group_name_H-M   'P 1'
#
loop_
_entity.id
_entity.type
_entity.pdbx_description
1 polymer ?
#
loop_
_entity_poly.entity_id
_entity_poly.type
_entity_poly.pdbx_seq_one_letter_code
_entity_poly.pdbx_strand_id
1 'polypeptide(L)'
;MRRELRQEVRKKLQGIRKAAPNASRIDLLMSAYGEGLRVVSSHWPVRDAKGDSIPLKRALEEARAALQEWYFEDRIGRTPAFDPATKIVLYALEGYGTREANFDDVLNYGRVLGVDVEELYQGHIADRKGSKVLILAPEERIKKTNRIDPEREEYVSVWDKVQAAALQFARVDSKDYRRWLNNRGLLADDAFLDACRFLSREGPEELIETRMARNTVGTPSDFVPKTGQTKLEDH
;
A
#
# COMPACT_ATOMS: atom_id res chain seq x y z
N MET A 1 -7.10 21.12 -9.80
CA MET A 1 -6.74 19.74 -10.17
C MET A 1 -6.31 18.85 -8.99
N ARG A 2 -5.06 18.82 -8.48
CA ARG A 2 -4.67 17.82 -7.45
C ARG A 2 -5.53 17.85 -6.17
N ARG A 3 -5.80 19.03 -5.61
CA ARG A 3 -6.67 19.19 -4.42
C ARG A 3 -8.11 18.74 -4.68
N GLU A 4 -8.64 19.09 -5.84
CA GLU A 4 -10.00 18.75 -6.27
C GLU A 4 -10.16 17.25 -6.54
N LEU A 5 -9.19 16.64 -7.22
CA LEU A 5 -9.10 15.19 -7.42
C LEU A 5 -9.17 14.46 -6.07
N ARG A 6 -8.36 14.88 -5.09
CA ARG A 6 -8.35 14.30 -3.74
C ARG A 6 -9.72 14.44 -3.06
N GLN A 7 -10.35 15.61 -3.16
CA GLN A 7 -11.66 15.86 -2.57
C GLN A 7 -12.75 14.98 -3.19
N GLU A 8 -12.80 14.90 -4.52
CA GLU A 8 -13.80 14.10 -5.24
C GLU A 8 -13.64 12.59 -4.98
N VAL A 9 -12.39 12.10 -5.01
CA VAL A 9 -12.10 10.68 -4.74
C VAL A 9 -12.46 10.31 -3.31
N ARG A 10 -12.11 11.16 -2.34
CA ARG A 10 -12.47 10.96 -0.93
C ARG A 10 -13.98 10.97 -0.74
N LYS A 11 -14.67 11.94 -1.33
CA LYS A 11 -16.14 12.04 -1.28
C LYS A 11 -16.79 10.80 -1.89
N LYS A 12 -16.26 10.29 -2.99
CA LYS A 12 -16.75 9.07 -3.65
C LYS A 12 -16.53 7.83 -2.80
N LEU A 13 -15.32 7.61 -2.25
CA LEU A 13 -15.07 6.47 -1.36
C LEU A 13 -15.97 6.49 -0.13
N GLN A 14 -16.15 7.65 0.49
CA GLN A 14 -17.08 7.81 1.61
C GLN A 14 -18.53 7.54 1.20
N GLY A 15 -18.94 7.98 0.01
CA GLY A 15 -20.26 7.73 -0.55
C GLY A 15 -20.51 6.25 -0.81
N ILE A 16 -19.57 5.55 -1.46
CA ILE A 16 -19.75 4.13 -1.80
C ILE A 16 -19.68 3.26 -0.55
N ARG A 17 -18.79 3.55 0.41
CA ARG A 17 -18.75 2.83 1.68
C ARG A 17 -20.08 2.92 2.44
N LYS A 18 -20.80 4.04 2.31
CA LYS A 18 -22.16 4.21 2.86
C LYS A 18 -23.22 3.49 2.03
N ALA A 19 -23.14 3.56 0.70
CA ALA A 19 -24.15 3.02 -0.21
C ALA A 19 -24.04 1.50 -0.44
N ALA A 20 -22.84 0.95 -0.34
CA ALA A 20 -22.52 -0.45 -0.55
C ALA A 20 -21.56 -0.94 0.54
N PRO A 21 -22.05 -1.11 1.79
CA PRO A 21 -21.22 -1.53 2.91
C PRO A 21 -20.58 -2.92 2.71
N ASN A 22 -21.14 -3.72 1.80
CA ASN A 22 -20.67 -5.07 1.47
C ASN A 22 -19.87 -5.12 0.15
N ALA A 23 -19.59 -3.99 -0.50
CA ALA A 23 -18.74 -3.98 -1.69
C ALA A 23 -17.34 -4.49 -1.33
N SER A 24 -16.70 -5.23 -2.25
CA SER A 24 -15.32 -5.64 -2.04
C SER A 24 -14.42 -4.40 -1.95
N ARG A 25 -13.32 -4.51 -1.20
CA ARG A 25 -12.34 -3.41 -1.06
C ARG A 25 -11.77 -3.01 -2.44
N ILE A 26 -11.66 -3.96 -3.37
CA ILE A 26 -11.31 -3.71 -4.78
C ILE A 26 -12.35 -2.84 -5.47
N ASP A 27 -13.64 -3.17 -5.38
CA ASP A 27 -14.68 -2.42 -6.09
C ASP A 27 -14.73 -0.96 -5.61
N LEU A 28 -14.53 -0.74 -4.31
CA LEU A 28 -14.40 0.59 -3.73
C LEU A 28 -13.20 1.34 -4.33
N LEU A 29 -12.03 0.69 -4.34
CA LEU A 29 -10.80 1.25 -4.89
C LEU A 29 -10.91 1.55 -6.39
N MET A 30 -11.43 0.61 -7.19
CA MET A 30 -11.62 0.75 -8.63
C MET A 30 -12.65 1.83 -8.97
N SER A 31 -13.69 1.99 -8.16
CA SER A 31 -14.64 3.08 -8.33
C SER A 31 -14.01 4.45 -8.03
N ALA A 32 -13.14 4.55 -7.02
CA ALA A 32 -12.34 5.74 -6.78
C ALA A 32 -11.42 6.10 -7.95
N TYR A 33 -10.80 5.11 -8.59
CA TYR A 33 -10.04 5.32 -9.81
C TYR A 33 -10.91 5.86 -10.95
N GLY A 34 -12.09 5.26 -11.17
CA GLY A 34 -13.02 5.71 -12.19
C GLY A 34 -13.44 7.17 -11.99
N GLU A 35 -13.72 7.55 -10.74
CA GLU A 35 -14.08 8.93 -10.39
C GLU A 35 -12.93 9.90 -10.62
N GLY A 36 -11.72 9.53 -10.19
CA GLY A 36 -10.55 10.37 -10.40
C GLY A 36 -10.23 10.60 -11.88
N LEU A 37 -10.39 9.57 -12.71
CA LEU A 37 -10.26 9.69 -14.16
C LEU A 37 -11.33 10.59 -14.78
N ARG A 38 -12.56 10.57 -14.26
CA ARG A 38 -13.66 11.46 -14.70
C ARG A 38 -13.31 12.93 -14.45
N VAL A 39 -12.78 13.25 -13.26
CA VAL A 39 -12.34 14.62 -12.91
C VAL A 39 -11.23 15.09 -13.85
N VAL A 40 -10.30 14.22 -14.22
CA VAL A 40 -9.23 14.59 -15.16
C VAL A 40 -9.78 14.85 -16.56
N SER A 41 -10.69 13.97 -17.02
CA SER A 41 -11.36 14.14 -18.32
C SER A 41 -12.16 15.44 -18.41
N SER A 42 -12.84 15.86 -17.33
CA SER A 42 -13.62 17.10 -17.32
C SER A 42 -12.78 18.38 -17.35
N HIS A 43 -11.49 18.29 -17.02
CA HIS A 43 -10.54 19.42 -17.03
C HIS A 43 -9.69 19.47 -18.30
N TRP A 44 -9.99 18.62 -19.27
CA TRP A 44 -9.25 18.58 -20.52
C TRP A 44 -9.52 19.82 -21.39
N PRO A 45 -8.49 20.46 -22.00
CA PRO A 45 -7.08 20.06 -22.04
C PRO A 45 -6.26 20.47 -20.81
N VAL A 46 -5.42 19.55 -20.33
CA VAL A 46 -4.46 19.83 -19.24
C VAL A 46 -3.14 20.30 -19.85
N ARG A 47 -2.58 21.39 -19.30
CA ARG A 47 -1.30 21.97 -19.73
C ARG A 47 -0.21 21.75 -18.69
N ASP A 48 1.04 21.60 -19.15
CA ASP A 48 2.20 21.51 -18.26
C ASP A 48 2.66 22.89 -17.75
N ALA A 49 3.74 22.92 -16.96
CA ALA A 49 4.29 24.16 -16.40
C ALA A 49 4.82 25.15 -17.47
N LYS A 50 5.07 24.69 -18.69
CA LYS A 50 5.52 25.50 -19.83
C LYS A 50 4.33 25.97 -20.69
N GLY A 51 3.12 25.50 -20.40
CA GLY A 51 1.89 25.83 -21.12
C GLY A 51 1.59 24.87 -22.28
N ASP A 52 2.38 23.81 -22.46
CA ASP A 52 2.18 22.82 -23.52
C ASP A 52 1.05 21.85 -23.17
N SER A 53 0.27 21.43 -24.16
CA SER A 53 -0.82 20.46 -23.96
C SER A 53 -0.25 19.08 -23.67
N ILE A 54 -0.57 18.51 -22.51
CA ILE A 54 -0.17 17.15 -22.13
C ILE A 54 -1.13 16.19 -22.81
N PRO A 55 -0.71 15.17 -23.59
CA PRO A 55 -1.62 14.19 -24.21
C PRO A 55 -2.59 13.52 -23.22
N LEU A 56 -3.84 13.25 -23.63
CA LEU A 56 -4.89 12.76 -22.72
C LEU A 56 -4.50 11.45 -22.04
N LYS A 57 -3.92 10.51 -22.81
CA LYS A 57 -3.42 9.26 -22.28
C LYS A 57 -2.44 9.48 -21.11
N ARG A 58 -1.48 10.39 -21.30
CA ARG A 58 -0.48 10.75 -20.28
C ARG A 58 -1.11 11.44 -19.08
N ALA A 59 -2.04 12.37 -19.30
CA ALA A 59 -2.77 13.03 -18.21
C ALA A 59 -3.56 12.03 -17.34
N LEU A 60 -4.17 11.01 -17.96
CA LEU A 60 -4.86 9.93 -17.25
C LEU A 60 -3.90 9.00 -16.50
N GLU A 61 -2.72 8.72 -17.04
CA GLU A 61 -1.67 7.95 -16.36
C GLU A 61 -1.14 8.70 -15.12
N GLU A 62 -0.80 9.98 -15.27
CA GLU A 62 -0.36 10.85 -14.16
C GLU A 62 -1.43 10.98 -13.08
N ALA A 63 -2.71 11.02 -13.47
CA ALA A 63 -3.82 11.02 -12.53
C ALA A 63 -3.90 9.72 -11.72
N ARG A 64 -3.74 8.55 -12.36
CA ARG A 64 -3.73 7.26 -11.64
C ARG A 64 -2.60 7.19 -10.63
N ALA A 65 -1.41 7.66 -10.99
CA ALA A 65 -0.27 7.72 -10.08
C ALA A 65 -0.57 8.65 -8.88
N ALA A 66 -1.14 9.83 -9.13
CA ALA A 66 -1.52 10.76 -8.06
C ALA A 66 -2.61 10.20 -7.13
N LEU A 67 -3.55 9.39 -7.67
CA LEU A 67 -4.56 8.68 -6.87
C LEU A 67 -3.92 7.61 -5.98
N GLN A 68 -2.90 6.92 -6.48
CA GLN A 68 -2.16 5.92 -5.73
C GLN A 68 -1.36 6.51 -4.58
N GLU A 69 -0.64 7.59 -4.83
CA GLU A 69 0.05 8.34 -3.78
C GLU A 69 -0.93 8.81 -2.71
N TRP A 70 -2.05 9.41 -3.14
CA TRP A 70 -3.09 9.84 -2.22
C TRP A 70 -3.65 8.68 -1.38
N TYR A 71 -3.86 7.51 -1.96
CA TYR A 71 -4.42 6.36 -1.26
C TYR A 71 -3.59 5.94 -0.05
N PHE A 72 -2.27 5.90 -0.19
CA PHE A 72 -1.37 5.59 0.91
C PHE A 72 -1.24 6.78 1.88
N GLU A 73 -1.18 8.01 1.38
CA GLU A 73 -1.20 9.23 2.21
C GLU A 73 -2.44 9.30 3.11
N ASP A 74 -3.63 8.97 2.60
CA ASP A 74 -4.88 9.02 3.36
C ASP A 74 -4.89 7.98 4.49
N ARG A 75 -4.25 6.82 4.30
CA ARG A 75 -4.16 5.73 5.29
C ARG A 75 -3.05 5.93 6.32
N ILE A 76 -1.93 6.55 5.93
CA ILE A 76 -0.74 6.72 6.79
C ILE A 76 -0.68 8.11 7.43
N GLY A 77 -1.26 9.13 6.80
CA GLY A 77 -1.22 10.53 7.22
C GLY A 77 -0.02 11.31 6.67
N ARG A 78 0.86 10.66 5.90
CA ARG A 78 2.00 11.25 5.18
C ARG A 78 2.33 10.40 3.96
N THR A 79 3.16 10.91 3.05
CA THR A 79 3.64 10.14 1.88
C THR A 79 4.64 9.08 2.35
N PRO A 80 4.33 7.77 2.27
CA PRO A 80 5.27 6.75 2.70
C PRO A 80 6.33 6.48 1.63
N ALA A 81 7.55 6.19 2.07
CA ALA A 81 8.68 5.84 1.20
C ALA A 81 8.63 4.36 0.78
N PHE A 82 7.52 3.92 0.19
CA PHE A 82 7.38 2.56 -0.32
C PHE A 82 7.97 2.44 -1.73
N ASP A 83 8.80 1.41 -1.92
CA ASP A 83 9.17 0.97 -3.26
C ASP A 83 7.95 0.45 -4.03
N PRO A 84 7.96 0.48 -5.37
CA PRO A 84 6.79 0.10 -6.16
C PRO A 84 6.31 -1.33 -5.93
N ALA A 85 7.22 -2.29 -5.73
CA ALA A 85 6.83 -3.68 -5.46
C ALA A 85 6.06 -3.79 -4.14
N THR A 86 6.51 -3.10 -3.09
CA THR A 86 5.77 -2.98 -1.83
C THR A 86 4.38 -2.36 -2.05
N LYS A 87 4.27 -1.28 -2.84
CA LYS A 87 2.96 -0.67 -3.13
C LYS A 87 2.01 -1.67 -3.79
N ILE A 88 2.46 -2.42 -4.80
CA ILE A 88 1.65 -3.43 -5.49
C ILE A 88 1.16 -4.51 -4.52
N VAL A 89 2.05 -5.03 -3.67
CA VAL A 89 1.70 -6.06 -2.69
C VAL A 89 0.67 -5.55 -1.69
N LEU A 90 0.90 -4.38 -1.09
CA LEU A 90 -0.04 -3.80 -0.11
C LEU A 90 -1.41 -3.53 -0.74
N TYR A 91 -1.44 -3.06 -2.00
CA TYR A 91 -2.67 -2.88 -2.76
C TYR A 91 -3.44 -4.19 -2.95
N ALA A 92 -2.73 -5.22 -3.41
CA ALA A 92 -3.34 -6.52 -3.67
C ALA A 92 -3.86 -7.16 -2.37
N LEU A 93 -3.10 -7.09 -1.27
CA LEU A 93 -3.52 -7.65 0.01
C LEU A 93 -4.76 -6.94 0.59
N GLU A 94 -4.79 -5.61 0.59
CA GLU A 94 -5.99 -4.87 1.05
C GLU A 94 -7.18 -5.13 0.13
N GLY A 95 -6.98 -5.06 -1.18
CA GLY A 95 -8.04 -5.21 -2.16
C GLY A 95 -8.68 -6.60 -2.14
N TYR A 96 -7.84 -7.63 -2.25
CA TYR A 96 -8.30 -9.02 -2.40
C TYR A 96 -8.59 -9.69 -1.06
N GLY A 97 -8.08 -9.17 0.06
CA GLY A 97 -8.23 -9.81 1.36
C GLY A 97 -7.49 -11.16 1.46
N THR A 98 -6.71 -11.54 0.46
CA THR A 98 -5.99 -12.81 0.37
C THR A 98 -4.67 -12.62 -0.39
N ARG A 99 -3.90 -13.69 -0.53
CA ARG A 99 -2.64 -13.69 -1.31
C ARG A 99 -2.85 -13.85 -2.80
N GLU A 100 -4.07 -14.15 -3.26
CA GLU A 100 -4.37 -14.35 -4.68
C GLU A 100 -5.03 -13.10 -5.25
N ALA A 101 -4.39 -12.49 -6.25
CA ALA A 101 -4.90 -11.34 -6.99
C ALA A 101 -5.10 -11.67 -8.48
N ASN A 102 -5.98 -10.96 -9.18
CA ASN A 102 -6.11 -11.09 -10.64
C ASN A 102 -4.86 -10.53 -11.33
N PHE A 103 -4.31 -11.26 -12.30
CA PHE A 103 -3.12 -10.85 -13.03
C PHE A 103 -3.28 -9.50 -13.72
N ASP A 104 -4.43 -9.26 -14.35
CA ASP A 104 -4.66 -8.01 -15.10
C ASP A 104 -4.68 -6.78 -14.18
N ASP A 105 -5.19 -6.92 -12.95
CA ASP A 105 -5.19 -5.85 -11.97
C ASP A 105 -3.78 -5.53 -11.50
N VAL A 106 -3.00 -6.56 -11.17
CA VAL A 106 -1.59 -6.42 -10.76
C VAL A 106 -0.75 -5.81 -11.89
N LEU A 107 -0.96 -6.25 -13.14
CA LEU A 107 -0.31 -5.68 -14.32
C LEU A 107 -0.64 -4.19 -14.49
N ASN A 108 -1.90 -3.81 -14.25
CA ASN A 108 -2.33 -2.42 -14.30
C ASN A 108 -1.69 -1.59 -13.17
N TYR A 109 -1.61 -2.12 -11.95
CA TYR A 109 -0.93 -1.43 -10.83
C TYR A 109 0.56 -1.24 -11.13
N GLY A 110 1.23 -2.29 -11.59
CA GLY A 110 2.65 -2.26 -11.95
C GLY A 110 2.95 -1.18 -12.98
N ARG A 111 2.18 -1.14 -14.08
CA ARG A 111 2.34 -0.12 -15.13
C ARG A 111 2.22 1.31 -14.59
N VAL A 112 1.30 1.57 -13.69
CA VAL A 112 1.12 2.92 -13.10
C VAL A 112 2.27 3.24 -12.14
N LEU A 113 2.76 2.24 -11.40
CA LEU A 113 3.84 2.39 -10.42
C LEU A 113 5.24 2.31 -11.02
N GLY A 114 5.34 2.09 -12.34
CA GLY A 114 6.61 1.98 -13.06
C GLY A 114 7.36 0.68 -12.77
N VAL A 115 6.67 -0.39 -12.37
CA VAL A 115 7.25 -1.71 -12.14
C VAL A 115 6.58 -2.76 -13.01
N ASP A 116 7.39 -3.61 -13.64
CA ASP A 116 6.86 -4.77 -14.34
C ASP A 116 6.41 -5.82 -13.31
N VAL A 117 5.24 -6.44 -13.54
CA VAL A 117 4.78 -7.58 -12.74
C VAL A 117 5.81 -8.70 -12.73
N GLU A 118 6.60 -8.83 -13.80
CA GLU A 118 7.70 -9.78 -13.89
C GLU A 118 8.79 -9.55 -12.83
N GLU A 119 9.02 -8.31 -12.40
CA GLU A 119 9.96 -8.00 -11.31
C GLU A 119 9.52 -8.61 -9.98
N LEU A 120 8.20 -8.76 -9.75
CA LEU A 120 7.69 -9.46 -8.57
C LEU A 120 8.07 -10.95 -8.60
N TYR A 121 8.08 -11.56 -9.78
CA TYR A 121 8.45 -12.97 -9.94
C TYR A 121 9.96 -13.17 -9.81
N GLN A 122 10.76 -12.29 -10.43
CA GLN A 122 12.22 -12.32 -10.31
C GLN A 122 12.69 -12.07 -8.86
N GLY A 123 11.99 -11.20 -8.12
CA GLY A 123 12.22 -10.97 -6.70
C GLY A 123 11.67 -12.07 -5.78
N HIS A 124 11.06 -13.12 -6.34
CA HIS A 124 10.31 -14.15 -5.62
C HIS A 124 9.28 -13.56 -4.65
N ILE A 125 8.70 -12.40 -4.95
CA ILE A 125 7.63 -11.78 -4.17
C ILE A 125 6.31 -12.50 -4.46
N ALA A 126 6.11 -12.88 -5.71
CA ALA A 126 4.92 -13.58 -6.17
C ALA A 126 5.27 -14.69 -7.16
N ASP A 127 4.30 -15.57 -7.42
CA ASP A 127 4.30 -16.51 -8.55
C ASP A 127 3.08 -16.24 -9.44
N ARG A 128 3.18 -16.63 -10.72
CA ARG A 128 2.03 -16.70 -11.61
C ARG A 128 1.31 -18.04 -11.47
N LYS A 129 -0.01 -18.01 -11.25
CA LYS A 129 -0.89 -19.19 -11.17
C LYS A 129 -2.07 -19.02 -12.13
N GLY A 130 -1.88 -19.38 -13.39
CA GLY A 130 -2.87 -19.17 -14.45
C GLY A 130 -3.16 -17.69 -14.69
N SER A 131 -4.41 -17.27 -14.45
CA SER A 131 -4.86 -15.87 -14.52
C SER A 131 -4.70 -15.11 -13.19
N LYS A 132 -4.02 -15.71 -12.20
CA LYS A 132 -3.79 -15.12 -10.89
C LYS A 132 -2.31 -14.86 -10.63
N VAL A 133 -2.06 -13.90 -9.76
CA VAL A 133 -0.79 -13.62 -9.10
C VAL A 133 -0.91 -14.08 -7.66
N LEU A 134 -0.04 -14.98 -7.22
CA LEU A 134 0.03 -15.47 -5.84
C LEU A 134 1.18 -14.79 -5.12
N ILE A 135 0.87 -13.93 -4.14
CA ILE A 135 1.87 -13.30 -3.28
C ILE A 135 2.38 -14.32 -2.26
N LEU A 136 3.65 -14.69 -2.36
CA LEU A 136 4.22 -15.80 -1.59
C LEU A 136 4.23 -15.51 -0.09
N ALA A 137 3.85 -16.50 0.71
CA ALA A 137 3.97 -16.43 2.16
C ALA A 137 5.44 -16.43 2.59
N PRO A 138 5.79 -15.87 3.76
CA PRO A 138 7.18 -15.82 4.20
C PRO A 138 7.82 -17.22 4.28
N GLU A 139 7.07 -18.21 4.77
CA GLU A 139 7.43 -19.64 4.84
C GLU A 139 7.74 -20.27 3.46
N GLU A 140 7.06 -19.81 2.41
CA GLU A 140 7.24 -20.30 1.04
C GLU A 140 8.40 -19.56 0.36
N ARG A 141 8.45 -18.24 0.57
CA ARG A 141 9.42 -17.35 -0.05
C ARG A 141 10.84 -17.60 0.45
N ILE A 142 11.02 -17.86 1.75
CA ILE A 142 12.35 -18.15 2.32
C ILE A 142 12.99 -19.42 1.73
N LYS A 143 12.17 -20.36 1.25
CA LYS A 143 12.64 -21.58 0.57
C LYS A 143 13.14 -21.30 -0.85
N LYS A 144 12.69 -20.21 -1.46
CA LYS A 144 13.06 -19.81 -2.83
C LYS A 144 14.17 -18.76 -2.87
N THR A 145 14.30 -17.94 -1.82
CA THR A 145 15.26 -16.84 -1.81
C THR A 145 15.70 -16.48 -0.40
N ASN A 146 16.94 -16.02 -0.26
CA ASN A 146 17.47 -15.45 0.99
C ASN A 146 17.12 -13.97 1.18
N ARG A 147 16.30 -13.36 0.31
CA ARG A 147 15.94 -11.93 0.38
C ARG A 147 15.19 -11.53 1.65
N ILE A 148 14.54 -12.49 2.30
CA ILE A 148 13.78 -12.27 3.53
C ILE A 148 14.42 -12.98 4.72
N ASP A 149 15.68 -13.39 4.62
CA ASP A 149 16.40 -14.00 5.72
C ASP A 149 16.50 -12.99 6.89
N PRO A 150 16.00 -13.33 8.10
CA PRO A 150 16.12 -12.46 9.28
C PRO A 150 17.55 -12.09 9.66
N GLU A 151 18.56 -12.84 9.22
CA GLU A 151 19.97 -12.57 9.53
C GLU A 151 20.64 -11.62 8.52
N ARG A 152 20.03 -11.40 7.34
CA ARG A 152 20.63 -10.62 6.25
C ARG A 152 20.74 -9.15 6.59
N GLU A 153 21.94 -8.56 6.56
CA GLU A 153 22.22 -7.16 6.97
C GLU A 153 21.30 -6.11 6.34
N GLU A 154 21.06 -6.20 5.03
CA GLU A 154 20.25 -5.26 4.26
C GLU A 154 19.14 -5.94 3.47
N TYR A 155 18.03 -5.23 3.32
CA TYR A 155 16.85 -5.65 2.57
C TYR A 155 16.61 -4.74 1.38
N VAL A 156 16.26 -5.33 0.24
CA VAL A 156 16.13 -4.60 -1.04
C VAL A 156 14.82 -3.81 -1.12
N SER A 157 13.74 -4.34 -0.55
CA SER A 157 12.42 -3.68 -0.54
C SER A 157 11.88 -3.57 0.89
N VAL A 158 10.90 -2.71 1.07
CA VAL A 158 10.15 -2.61 2.33
C VAL A 158 9.38 -3.91 2.59
N TRP A 159 8.82 -4.53 1.56
CA TRP A 159 8.16 -5.84 1.68
C TRP A 159 9.11 -6.95 2.13
N ASP A 160 10.38 -6.92 1.72
CA ASP A 160 11.41 -7.85 2.19
C ASP A 160 11.61 -7.72 3.72
N LYS A 161 11.67 -6.48 4.24
CA LYS A 161 11.74 -6.19 5.68
C LYS A 161 10.51 -6.72 6.42
N VAL A 162 9.32 -6.47 5.88
CA VAL A 162 8.05 -6.94 6.45
C VAL A 162 8.04 -8.47 6.59
N GLN A 163 8.45 -9.19 5.54
CA GLN A 163 8.42 -10.65 5.58
C GLN A 163 9.54 -11.25 6.43
N ALA A 164 10.73 -10.63 6.48
CA ALA A 164 11.78 -11.03 7.42
C ALA A 164 11.33 -10.85 8.87
N ALA A 165 10.71 -9.69 9.17
CA ALA A 165 10.13 -9.44 10.48
C ALA A 165 8.99 -10.42 10.82
N ALA A 166 8.17 -10.82 9.84
CA ALA A 166 7.12 -11.81 10.04
C ALA A 166 7.68 -13.22 10.33
N LEU A 167 8.77 -13.62 9.66
CA LEU A 167 9.48 -14.86 9.97
C LEU A 167 10.05 -14.83 11.40
N GLN A 168 10.69 -13.73 11.78
CA GLN A 168 11.24 -13.62 13.13
C GLN A 168 10.13 -13.64 14.18
N PHE A 169 9.05 -12.89 13.96
CA PHE A 169 7.89 -12.86 14.84
C PHE A 169 7.28 -14.25 15.07
N ALA A 170 7.30 -15.13 14.07
CA ALA A 170 6.80 -16.50 14.20
C ALA A 170 7.75 -17.43 14.98
N ARG A 171 9.03 -17.08 15.12
CA ARG A 171 10.08 -17.97 15.66
C ARG A 171 10.45 -17.70 17.12
N VAL A 172 10.31 -16.46 17.57
CA VAL A 172 10.79 -16.05 18.90
C VAL A 172 9.68 -15.41 19.73
N ASP A 173 9.91 -15.27 21.03
CA ASP A 173 8.96 -14.56 21.90
C ASP A 173 8.95 -13.04 21.63
N SER A 174 7.95 -12.34 22.20
CA SER A 174 7.78 -10.90 21.96
C SER A 174 8.95 -10.04 22.46
N LYS A 175 9.70 -10.47 23.47
CA LYS A 175 10.83 -9.72 24.02
C LYS A 175 12.02 -9.81 23.07
N ASP A 176 12.34 -11.02 22.63
CA ASP A 176 13.43 -11.26 21.69
C ASP A 176 13.11 -10.71 20.29
N TYR A 177 11.84 -10.76 19.87
CA TYR A 177 11.38 -10.12 18.64
C TYR A 177 11.61 -8.60 18.66
N ARG A 178 11.20 -7.92 19.74
CA ARG A 178 11.41 -6.47 19.89
C ARG A 178 12.89 -6.10 19.94
N ARG A 179 13.71 -6.91 20.63
CA ARG A 179 15.16 -6.73 20.65
C ARG A 179 15.74 -6.88 19.24
N TRP A 180 15.31 -7.89 18.50
CA TRP A 180 15.73 -8.08 17.11
C TRP A 180 15.36 -6.87 16.25
N LEU A 181 14.10 -6.41 16.25
CA LEU A 181 13.69 -5.22 15.50
C LEU A 181 14.55 -3.98 15.81
N ASN A 182 14.86 -3.75 17.08
CA ASN A 182 15.72 -2.65 17.51
C ASN A 182 17.15 -2.80 16.99
N ASN A 183 17.75 -3.98 17.17
CA ASN A 183 19.12 -4.26 16.73
C ASN A 183 19.26 -4.17 15.20
N ARG A 184 18.21 -4.51 14.46
CA ARG A 184 18.14 -4.40 13.00
C ARG A 184 17.81 -2.98 12.51
N GLY A 185 17.60 -2.02 13.41
CA GLY A 185 17.23 -0.65 13.07
C GLY A 185 15.81 -0.48 12.51
N LEU A 186 14.99 -1.55 12.51
CA LEU A 186 13.65 -1.53 11.92
C LEU A 186 12.67 -0.65 12.71
N LEU A 187 12.90 -0.47 14.01
CA LEU A 187 12.10 0.48 14.82
C LEU A 187 12.39 1.96 14.50
N ALA A 188 13.48 2.26 13.80
CA ALA A 188 13.81 3.59 13.32
C ALA A 188 13.55 3.76 11.82
N ASP A 189 13.10 2.70 11.14
CA ASP A 189 12.81 2.70 9.72
C ASP A 189 11.36 3.11 9.46
N ASP A 190 11.20 4.35 9.03
CA ASP A 190 9.89 4.96 8.75
C ASP A 190 9.07 4.20 7.68
N ALA A 191 9.73 3.69 6.65
CA ALA A 191 9.06 2.98 5.57
C ALA A 191 8.57 1.61 6.06
N PHE A 192 9.36 0.90 6.86
CA PHE A 192 8.92 -0.34 7.50
C PHE A 192 7.74 -0.08 8.46
N LEU A 193 7.85 0.93 9.33
CA LEU A 193 6.79 1.26 10.28
C LEU A 193 5.50 1.69 9.57
N ASP A 194 5.58 2.44 8.48
CA ASP A 194 4.42 2.80 7.67
C ASP A 194 3.76 1.57 7.03
N ALA A 195 4.55 0.60 6.55
CA ALA A 195 4.00 -0.66 6.03
C ALA A 195 3.30 -1.46 7.15
N CYS A 196 3.87 -1.51 8.35
CA CYS A 196 3.19 -2.10 9.50
C CYS A 196 1.90 -1.36 9.87
N ARG A 197 1.89 -0.02 9.88
CA ARG A 197 0.67 0.76 10.13
C ARG A 197 -0.40 0.47 9.09
N PHE A 198 -0.04 0.41 7.81
CA PHE A 198 -0.94 0.01 6.73
C PHE A 198 -1.55 -1.37 7.00
N LEU A 199 -0.71 -2.39 7.18
CA LEU A 199 -1.15 -3.77 7.39
C LEU A 199 -2.00 -3.92 8.65
N SER A 200 -1.67 -3.22 9.74
CA SER A 200 -2.42 -3.29 10.98
C SER A 200 -3.89 -2.87 10.83
N ARG A 201 -4.16 -1.94 9.90
CA ARG A 201 -5.47 -1.34 9.62
C ARG A 201 -6.21 -2.02 8.47
N GLU A 202 -5.48 -2.29 7.38
CA GLU A 202 -6.06 -2.67 6.09
C GLU A 202 -5.68 -4.07 5.62
N GLY A 203 -4.69 -4.69 6.26
CA GLY A 203 -4.21 -6.03 5.92
C GLY A 203 -5.22 -7.12 6.28
N PRO A 204 -5.22 -8.26 5.57
CA PRO A 204 -6.06 -9.40 5.92
C PRO A 204 -5.65 -9.99 7.28
N GLU A 205 -6.61 -10.20 8.17
CA GLU A 205 -6.34 -10.49 9.59
C GLU A 205 -5.58 -11.80 9.82
N GLU A 206 -5.81 -12.79 8.95
CA GLU A 206 -5.23 -14.14 9.06
C GLU A 206 -3.73 -14.18 8.72
N LEU A 207 -3.23 -13.18 7.97
CA LEU A 207 -1.85 -13.17 7.54
C LEU A 207 -0.89 -12.88 8.71
N ILE A 208 0.23 -13.59 8.71
CA ILE A 208 1.27 -13.42 9.74
C ILE A 208 1.86 -12.02 9.70
N GLU A 209 1.99 -11.40 8.52
CA GLU A 209 2.45 -10.02 8.35
C GLU A 209 1.51 -9.03 9.04
N THR A 210 0.19 -9.23 8.97
CA THR A 210 -0.81 -8.39 9.64
C THR A 210 -0.75 -8.53 11.15
N ARG A 211 -0.65 -9.77 11.66
CA ARG A 211 -0.52 -10.03 13.11
C ARG A 211 0.78 -9.46 13.68
N MET A 212 1.89 -9.68 12.97
CA MET A 212 3.19 -9.09 13.29
C MET A 212 3.10 -7.56 13.31
N ALA A 213 2.52 -6.96 12.27
CA ALA A 213 2.37 -5.51 12.18
C ALA A 213 1.60 -4.92 13.38
N ARG A 214 0.48 -5.53 13.78
CA ARG A 214 -0.29 -5.13 14.97
C ARG A 214 0.54 -5.22 16.26
N ASN A 215 1.41 -6.23 16.40
CA ASN A 215 2.32 -6.34 17.53
C ASN A 215 3.40 -5.25 17.54
N THR A 216 3.92 -4.92 16.36
CA THR A 216 5.02 -3.98 16.15
C THR A 216 4.62 -2.54 16.39
N VAL A 217 3.49 -2.09 15.82
CA VAL A 217 3.05 -0.70 15.95
C VAL A 217 2.00 -0.49 17.05
N GLY A 218 1.40 -1.54 17.60
CA GLY A 218 0.26 -1.42 18.52
C GLY A 218 -1.07 -1.42 17.79
N THR A 219 -2.18 -1.51 18.53
CA THR A 219 -3.53 -1.57 17.93
C THR A 219 -3.95 -0.23 17.34
N PRO A 220 -4.81 -0.20 16.30
CA PRO A 220 -5.23 1.04 15.62
C PRO A 220 -5.78 2.15 16.53
N SER A 221 -6.24 1.82 17.75
CA SER A 221 -6.70 2.77 18.79
C SER A 221 -5.64 3.80 19.17
N ASP A 222 -4.36 3.45 19.05
CA ASP A 222 -3.26 4.27 19.54
C ASP A 222 -2.85 5.34 18.51
N PHE A 223 -3.48 5.32 17.33
CA PHE A 223 -3.13 6.15 16.17
C PHE A 223 -4.29 7.01 15.68
N VAL A 224 -5.12 7.52 16.59
CA VAL A 224 -6.03 8.62 16.27
C VAL A 224 -5.17 9.85 15.96
N PRO A 225 -5.16 10.38 14.73
CA PRO A 225 -4.53 11.66 14.49
C PRO A 225 -5.26 12.70 15.34
N LYS A 226 -4.53 13.49 16.12
CA LYS A 226 -5.06 14.68 16.80
C LYS A 226 -5.51 15.67 15.73
N THR A 227 -6.70 15.46 15.21
CA THR A 227 -7.32 16.38 14.26
C THR A 227 -7.84 17.56 15.06
N GLY A 228 -7.11 18.67 14.99
CA GLY A 228 -7.59 20.04 15.17
C GLY A 228 -8.48 20.33 16.39
N GLN A 229 -7.87 20.60 17.54
CA GLN A 229 -8.38 21.70 18.37
C GLN A 229 -7.96 23.01 17.69
N THR A 230 -8.69 23.40 16.66
CA THR A 230 -8.73 24.82 16.30
C THR A 230 -9.60 25.47 17.36
N LYS A 231 -8.97 26.19 18.29
CA LYS A 231 -9.64 27.15 19.15
C LYS A 231 -10.46 28.09 18.25
N LEU A 232 -11.77 27.92 18.25
CA LEU A 232 -12.67 29.06 18.18
C LEU A 232 -12.59 29.69 19.57
N GLU A 233 -11.72 30.69 19.71
CA GLU A 233 -11.91 31.69 20.75
C GLU A 233 -12.76 32.79 20.12
N ASP A 234 -13.99 32.89 20.65
CA ASP A 234 -14.82 34.07 20.56
C ASP A 234 -14.03 35.29 21.07
N HIS A 235 -13.96 36.35 20.26
CA HIS A 235 -14.19 37.76 20.61
C HIS A 235 -13.80 38.71 19.47
#